data_AF-A0A4R0D1L2-F1
#
_entry.id   AF-A0A4R0D1L2-F1
#
_cell.length_a   1.000
_cell.length_b   1.000
_cell.length_c   1.000
_cell.angle_alpha   90.00
_cell.angle_beta   90.00
_cell.angle_gamma   90.00
#
_symmetry.space_group_name_H-M   'P 1'
#
loop_
_entity.id
_entity.type
_entity.pdbx_description
1 polymer ?
#
loop_
_entity_poly.entity_id
_entity_poly.type
_entity_poly.pdbx_seq_one_letter_code
_entity_poly.pdbx_strand_id
1 'polypeptide(L)'
;MITLITGIPMSLKTITAMKMGLNQALPVYTNIVDNTGDQSFLPKSFLKIPDDDWTLIQESAFIIYDSCEYIPEFTARFKNDSPRLKDLLLHRHFGKNHLNHNIVFIFQHEKFANLLIRQLANEHINLNTDMLAYNSARLFLENRD
;
A
#
# COMPACT_ATOMS: atom_id res chain seq x y z
N MET A 1 -10.09 -2.96 -6.23
CA MET A 1 -10.00 -3.61 -4.88
C MET A 1 -9.16 -2.73 -3.97
N ILE A 2 -9.51 -2.59 -2.68
CA ILE A 2 -8.66 -1.88 -1.71
C ILE A 2 -8.10 -2.89 -0.71
N THR A 3 -6.78 -2.88 -0.53
CA THR A 3 -6.07 -3.67 0.49
C THR A 3 -5.38 -2.73 1.47
N LEU A 4 -5.56 -2.96 2.77
CA LEU A 4 -4.85 -2.27 3.84
C LEU A 4 -3.74 -3.18 4.37
N ILE A 5 -2.49 -2.73 4.37
CA ILE A 5 -1.36 -3.45 4.97
C ILE A 5 -0.86 -2.67 6.19
N THR A 6 -0.79 -3.33 7.34
CA THR A 6 -0.29 -2.73 8.58
C THR A 6 0.84 -3.53 9.21
N GLY A 7 1.57 -2.91 10.14
CA GLY A 7 2.69 -3.54 10.84
C GLY A 7 3.80 -2.55 11.18
N ILE A 8 4.66 -2.91 12.13
CA ILE A 8 5.74 -2.03 12.58
C ILE A 8 6.82 -1.80 11.51
N PRO A 9 7.74 -0.83 11.67
CA PRO A 9 8.91 -0.73 10.81
C PRO A 9 9.65 -2.07 10.70
N MET A 10 10.24 -2.36 9.53
CA MET A 10 10.88 -3.64 9.20
C MET A 10 9.98 -4.89 9.15
N SER A 11 8.66 -4.77 9.28
CA SER A 11 7.73 -5.92 9.15
C SER A 11 7.48 -6.41 7.72
N LEU A 12 8.30 -5.97 6.75
CA LEU A 12 8.25 -6.36 5.34
C LEU A 12 7.00 -5.88 4.56
N LYS A 13 6.23 -4.91 5.07
CA LYS A 13 5.02 -4.38 4.39
C LYS A 13 5.26 -3.98 2.93
N THR A 14 6.29 -3.17 2.69
CA THR A 14 6.67 -2.69 1.36
C THR A 14 7.01 -3.86 0.43
N ILE A 15 7.78 -4.85 0.92
CA ILE A 15 8.13 -6.06 0.14
C ILE A 15 6.88 -6.88 -0.18
N THR A 16 5.96 -7.04 0.77
CA THR A 16 4.69 -7.75 0.54
C THR A 16 3.87 -7.06 -0.54
N ALA A 17 3.72 -5.73 -0.49
CA ALA A 17 3.02 -4.97 -1.52
C ALA A 17 3.70 -5.06 -2.90
N MET A 18 5.03 -4.98 -2.95
CA MET A 18 5.78 -5.13 -4.20
C MET A 18 5.58 -6.52 -4.82
N LYS A 19 5.58 -7.60 -4.01
CA LYS A 19 5.26 -8.95 -4.48
C LYS A 19 3.83 -9.04 -5.04
N MET A 20 2.86 -8.39 -4.40
CA MET A 20 1.50 -8.32 -4.93
C MET A 20 1.49 -7.64 -6.30
N GLY A 21 2.19 -6.51 -6.45
CA GLY A 21 2.31 -5.76 -7.70
C GLY A 21 2.99 -6.55 -8.84
N LEU A 22 4.07 -7.27 -8.54
CA LEU A 22 4.78 -8.11 -9.51
C LEU A 22 3.92 -9.24 -10.09
N ASN A 23 2.91 -9.68 -9.34
CA ASN A 23 1.98 -10.73 -9.77
C ASN A 23 0.73 -10.18 -10.48
N GLN A 24 0.65 -8.86 -10.74
CA GLN A 24 -0.47 -8.27 -11.46
C GLN A 24 -0.22 -8.24 -12.97
N ALA A 25 -1.31 -8.34 -13.73
CA ALA A 25 -1.31 -8.06 -15.16
C ALA A 25 -1.45 -6.57 -15.50
N LEU A 26 -1.85 -5.74 -14.51
CA LEU A 26 -2.03 -4.30 -14.67
C LEU A 26 -0.70 -3.54 -14.45
N PRO A 27 -0.52 -2.37 -15.07
CA PRO A 27 0.60 -1.49 -14.75
C PRO A 27 0.58 -1.12 -13.26
N VAL A 28 1.77 -1.12 -12.66
CA VAL A 28 1.96 -0.86 -11.24
C VAL A 28 2.45 0.57 -11.04
N TYR A 29 1.74 1.35 -10.23
CA TYR A 29 2.10 2.69 -9.84
C TYR A 29 2.41 2.74 -8.35
N THR A 30 3.46 3.46 -7.95
CA THR A 30 3.81 3.58 -6.54
C THR A 30 4.48 4.90 -6.17
N ASN A 31 4.37 5.29 -4.88
CA ASN A 31 5.16 6.34 -4.26
C ASN A 31 6.32 5.78 -3.40
N ILE A 32 6.59 4.47 -3.46
CA ILE A 32 7.75 3.88 -2.79
C ILE A 32 9.00 4.59 -3.30
N VAL A 33 9.79 5.13 -2.39
CA VAL A 33 11.06 5.78 -2.69
C VAL A 33 12.16 5.10 -1.92
N ASP A 34 13.29 4.88 -2.58
CA ASP A 34 14.51 4.50 -1.89
C ASP A 34 15.22 5.77 -1.40
N ASN A 35 15.26 5.96 -0.08
CA ASN A 35 15.95 7.09 0.54
C ASN A 35 17.48 6.98 0.48
N THR A 36 18.03 5.88 -0.06
CA THR A 36 19.47 5.70 -0.28
C THR A 36 19.96 6.31 -1.61
N GLY A 37 19.04 6.71 -2.49
CA GLY A 37 19.35 7.21 -3.83
C GLY A 37 19.58 6.10 -4.88
N ASP A 38 19.48 4.83 -4.48
CA ASP A 38 19.55 3.70 -5.40
C ASP A 38 18.21 3.49 -6.13
N GLN A 39 18.21 3.79 -7.44
CA GLN A 39 17.03 3.59 -8.27
C GLN A 39 16.78 2.13 -8.68
N SER A 40 17.70 1.21 -8.34
CA SER A 40 17.55 -0.22 -8.64
C SER A 40 16.64 -0.97 -7.65
N PHE A 41 16.27 -0.32 -6.54
CA PHE A 41 15.40 -0.90 -5.50
C PHE A 41 14.02 -1.30 -6.04
N LEU A 42 13.46 -0.50 -6.94
CA LEU A 42 12.17 -0.80 -7.56
C LEU A 42 12.32 -1.59 -8.85
N PRO A 43 11.42 -2.55 -9.13
CA PRO A 43 11.33 -3.16 -10.44
C PRO A 43 11.17 -2.09 -11.51
N LYS A 44 11.91 -2.20 -12.63
CA LYS A 44 11.86 -1.23 -13.74
C LYS A 44 10.47 -1.04 -14.35
N SER A 45 9.57 -2.01 -14.15
CA SER A 45 8.19 -1.97 -14.60
C SER A 45 7.27 -1.12 -13.71
N PHE A 46 7.72 -0.71 -12.53
CA PHE A 46 6.93 0.09 -11.61
C PHE A 46 7.06 1.56 -11.99
N LEU A 47 5.93 2.24 -12.07
CA LEU A 47 5.81 3.65 -12.44
C LEU A 47 5.58 4.51 -11.20
N LYS A 48 5.98 5.77 -11.26
CA LYS A 48 5.68 6.73 -10.19
C LYS A 48 4.22 7.17 -10.28
N ILE A 49 3.54 7.29 -9.14
CA ILE A 49 2.20 7.92 -9.09
C ILE A 49 2.34 9.40 -9.53
N PRO A 50 1.60 9.86 -10.57
CA PRO A 50 1.65 11.25 -11.01
C PRO A 50 1.19 12.18 -9.89
N ASP A 51 2.02 13.17 -9.53
CA ASP A 51 1.76 14.15 -8.46
C ASP A 51 1.30 13.52 -7.12
N ASP A 52 1.72 12.28 -6.87
CA ASP A 52 1.25 11.43 -5.77
C ASP A 52 -0.28 11.26 -5.72
N ASP A 53 -1.00 11.57 -6.80
CA ASP A 53 -2.45 11.46 -6.97
C ASP A 53 -2.85 10.38 -7.98
N TRP A 54 -3.39 9.29 -7.45
CA TRP A 54 -3.86 8.15 -8.25
C TRP A 54 -5.00 8.49 -9.22
N THR A 55 -5.79 9.55 -8.94
CA THR A 55 -6.93 9.93 -9.78
C THR A 55 -6.50 10.49 -11.15
N LEU A 56 -5.21 10.81 -11.29
CA LEU A 56 -4.62 11.27 -12.54
C LEU A 56 -4.27 10.12 -13.50
N ILE A 57 -4.24 8.88 -13.03
CA ILE A 57 -3.91 7.71 -13.85
C ILE A 57 -5.09 7.39 -14.78
N GLN A 58 -4.84 7.43 -16.10
CA GLN A 58 -5.87 7.28 -17.15
C GLN A 58 -5.99 5.84 -17.69
N GLU A 59 -5.51 4.85 -16.95
CA GLU A 59 -5.65 3.43 -17.27
C GLU A 59 -5.93 2.57 -16.03
N SER A 60 -6.44 1.35 -16.21
CA SER A 60 -6.64 0.43 -15.08
C SER A 60 -5.28 0.05 -14.51
N ALA A 61 -5.12 0.15 -13.18
CA ALA A 61 -3.80 0.07 -12.56
C ALA A 61 -3.84 -0.62 -11.20
N PHE A 62 -2.69 -1.17 -10.82
CA PHE A 62 -2.40 -1.56 -9.44
C PHE A 62 -1.56 -0.48 -8.78
N ILE A 63 -1.99 0.04 -7.64
CA ILE A 63 -1.46 1.26 -7.05
C ILE A 63 -1.01 0.96 -5.63
N ILE A 64 0.22 1.31 -5.29
CA ILE A 64 0.81 1.06 -3.98
C ILE A 64 1.20 2.40 -3.35
N TYR A 65 0.51 2.77 -2.28
CA TYR A 65 0.91 3.86 -1.41
C TYR A 65 1.64 3.33 -0.18
N ASP A 66 2.93 3.63 -0.07
CA ASP A 66 3.75 3.35 1.10
C ASP A 66 3.75 4.51 2.11
N SER A 67 3.89 4.16 3.40
CA SER A 67 3.97 5.08 4.54
C SER A 67 2.87 6.15 4.53
N CYS A 68 1.62 5.72 4.37
CA CYS A 68 0.45 6.59 4.20
C CYS A 68 0.19 7.51 5.41
N GLU A 69 0.77 7.24 6.58
CA GLU A 69 0.73 8.15 7.73
C GLU A 69 1.32 9.54 7.44
N TYR A 70 2.15 9.68 6.40
CA TYR A 70 2.72 10.95 5.97
C TYR A 70 1.92 11.65 4.86
N ILE A 71 0.85 11.03 4.35
CA ILE A 71 -0.04 11.64 3.37
C ILE A 71 -1.26 12.19 4.12
N PRO A 72 -1.36 13.53 4.33
CA PRO A 72 -2.33 14.10 5.27
C PRO A 72 -3.76 13.63 5.04
N GLU A 73 -4.19 13.56 3.77
CA GLU A 73 -5.52 13.13 3.35
C GLU A 73 -5.85 11.70 3.79
N PHE A 74 -4.86 10.79 3.79
CA PHE A 74 -5.08 9.39 4.13
C PHE A 74 -5.06 9.13 5.64
N THR A 75 -4.81 10.15 6.45
CA THR A 75 -4.72 9.98 7.90
C THR A 75 -6.09 10.04 8.59
N ALA A 76 -6.22 9.40 9.75
CA ALA A 76 -7.40 9.46 10.61
C ALA A 76 -7.71 10.86 11.15
N ARG A 77 -6.74 11.78 11.11
CA ARG A 77 -6.90 13.16 11.58
C ARG A 77 -7.45 14.09 10.50
N PHE A 78 -7.49 13.63 9.25
CA PHE A 78 -8.02 14.42 8.15
C PHE A 78 -9.52 14.64 8.31
N LYS A 79 -9.94 15.91 8.38
CA LYS A 79 -11.33 16.33 8.54
C LYS A 79 -11.89 17.07 7.33
N ASN A 80 -11.02 17.43 6.39
CA ASN A 80 -11.42 18.18 5.21
C ASN A 80 -11.99 17.24 4.16
N ASP A 81 -12.57 17.84 3.13
CA ASP A 81 -13.03 17.12 1.97
C ASP A 81 -11.86 16.87 1.02
N SER A 82 -11.68 15.62 0.59
CA SER A 82 -10.66 15.23 -0.40
C SER A 82 -11.37 14.54 -1.56
N PRO A 83 -11.26 15.07 -2.79
CA PRO A 83 -11.73 14.39 -4.00
C PRO A 83 -11.11 13.00 -4.13
N ARG A 84 -9.83 12.85 -3.79
CA ARG A 84 -9.10 11.57 -3.87
C ARG A 84 -9.67 10.50 -2.97
N LEU A 85 -10.12 10.87 -1.76
CA LEU A 85 -10.80 9.97 -0.85
C LEU A 85 -12.22 9.64 -1.34
N LYS A 86 -12.97 10.65 -1.81
CA LYS A 86 -14.32 10.45 -2.35
C LYS A 86 -14.33 9.49 -3.53
N ASP A 87 -13.36 9.62 -4.42
CA ASP A 87 -13.23 8.78 -5.61
C ASP A 87 -12.91 7.32 -5.26
N LEU A 88 -12.43 7.02 -4.03
CA LEU A 88 -12.30 5.63 -3.56
C LEU A 88 -13.63 4.90 -3.50
N LEU A 89 -14.76 5.59 -3.29
CA LEU A 89 -16.09 4.97 -3.34
C LEU A 89 -16.41 4.41 -4.74
N LEU A 90 -15.82 5.01 -5.77
CA LEU A 90 -16.10 4.69 -7.16
C LEU A 90 -15.04 3.79 -7.81
N HIS A 91 -13.96 3.46 -7.11
CA HIS A 91 -12.78 2.74 -7.64
C HIS A 91 -13.08 1.41 -8.36
N ARG A 92 -14.25 0.77 -8.12
CA ARG A 92 -14.70 -0.49 -8.74
C ARG A 92 -15.86 -0.35 -9.73
N HIS A 93 -16.71 0.67 -9.59
CA HIS A 93 -18.00 0.73 -10.30
C HIS A 93 -18.07 1.84 -11.34
N PHE A 94 -17.47 2.98 -11.04
CA PHE A 94 -17.53 4.21 -11.84
C PHE A 94 -16.25 5.02 -11.66
N GLY A 95 -15.08 4.36 -11.67
CA GLY A 95 -13.82 5.08 -11.75
C GLY A 95 -13.91 6.07 -12.90
N LYS A 96 -13.37 7.29 -12.73
CA LYS A 96 -13.35 8.31 -13.79
C LYS A 96 -12.87 7.60 -15.09
N ASN A 97 -13.75 7.52 -16.09
CA ASN A 97 -13.52 6.80 -17.37
C ASN A 97 -13.61 5.24 -17.36
N HIS A 98 -14.37 4.60 -16.45
CA HIS A 98 -14.54 3.13 -16.37
C HIS A 98 -13.26 2.34 -16.06
N LEU A 99 -12.29 2.98 -15.42
CA LEU A 99 -11.03 2.37 -15.03
C LEU A 99 -11.20 1.59 -13.71
N ASN A 100 -10.61 0.40 -13.65
CA ASN A 100 -10.62 -0.45 -12.47
C ASN A 100 -9.26 -0.38 -11.77
N HIS A 101 -9.23 0.27 -10.61
CA HIS A 101 -8.01 0.38 -9.82
C HIS A 101 -8.00 -0.60 -8.65
N ASN A 102 -6.86 -1.25 -8.45
CA ASN A 102 -6.54 -1.99 -7.24
C ASN A 102 -5.56 -1.15 -6.43
N ILE A 103 -5.91 -0.76 -5.21
CA ILE A 103 -5.13 0.17 -4.40
C ILE A 103 -4.71 -0.50 -3.09
N VAL A 104 -3.42 -0.48 -2.82
CA VAL A 104 -2.81 -0.95 -1.58
C VAL A 104 -2.38 0.26 -0.77
N PHE A 105 -2.90 0.38 0.45
CA PHE A 105 -2.46 1.39 1.42
C PHE A 105 -1.63 0.73 2.50
N ILE A 106 -0.41 1.23 2.71
CA ILE A 106 0.48 0.75 3.75
C ILE A 106 0.54 1.77 4.88
N PHE A 107 0.26 1.33 6.11
CA PHE A 107 0.40 2.12 7.32
C PHE A 107 1.23 1.38 8.37
N GLN A 108 1.80 2.10 9.34
CA GLN A 108 2.35 1.44 10.53
C GLN A 108 1.27 0.79 11.41
N HIS A 109 0.12 1.46 11.54
CA HIS A 109 -1.01 0.97 12.33
C HIS A 109 -2.33 1.41 11.69
N GLU A 110 -3.33 0.53 11.68
CA GLU A 110 -4.68 0.83 11.15
C GLU A 110 -5.32 2.11 11.73
N LYS A 111 -5.07 2.46 13.00
CA LYS A 111 -5.60 3.66 13.65
C LYS A 111 -5.11 4.96 13.00
N PHE A 112 -4.02 4.89 12.24
CA PHE A 112 -3.52 6.03 11.48
C PHE A 112 -4.29 6.22 10.18
N ALA A 113 -4.96 5.19 9.66
CA ALA A 113 -5.70 5.27 8.41
C ALA A 113 -7.03 6.02 8.55
N ASN A 114 -7.35 6.81 7.54
CA ASN A 114 -8.64 7.46 7.38
C ASN A 114 -9.77 6.44 7.51
N LEU A 115 -10.88 6.85 8.16
CA LEU A 115 -12.01 5.97 8.40
C LEU A 115 -12.57 5.38 7.10
N LEU A 116 -12.62 6.18 6.02
CA LEU A 116 -13.13 5.73 4.73
C LEU A 116 -12.25 4.63 4.12
N ILE A 117 -10.92 4.79 4.18
CA ILE A 117 -9.99 3.76 3.71
C ILE A 117 -10.21 2.45 4.46
N ARG A 118 -10.35 2.51 5.80
CA ARG A 118 -10.62 1.32 6.62
C ARG A 118 -11.96 0.65 6.29
N GLN A 119 -12.99 1.44 6.04
CA GLN A 119 -14.32 0.92 5.70
C GLN A 119 -14.39 0.31 4.29
N LEU A 120 -13.60 0.83 3.36
CA LEU A 120 -13.58 0.34 1.97
C LEU A 120 -12.56 -0.76 1.73
N ALA A 121 -11.61 -0.97 2.64
CA ALA A 121 -10.64 -2.06 2.56
C ALA A 121 -11.37 -3.41 2.51
N ASN A 122 -11.16 -4.12 1.41
CA ASN A 122 -11.70 -5.46 1.21
C ASN A 122 -10.87 -6.52 1.91
N GLU A 123 -9.59 -6.21 2.13
CA GLU A 123 -8.62 -7.09 2.75
C GLU A 123 -7.74 -6.24 3.67
N HIS A 124 -7.47 -6.77 4.86
CA HIS A 124 -6.54 -6.17 5.81
C HIS A 124 -5.48 -7.20 6.19
N ILE A 125 -4.23 -6.94 5.77
CA ILE A 125 -3.07 -7.77 6.07
C ILE A 125 -2.30 -7.11 7.22
N ASN A 126 -2.24 -7.74 8.37
CA ASN A 126 -1.45 -7.25 9.50
C ASN A 126 -0.16 -8.06 9.67
N LEU A 127 0.98 -7.43 9.41
CA LEU A 127 2.31 -8.01 9.57
C LEU A 127 2.86 -7.65 10.95
N ASN A 128 2.46 -8.41 11.97
CA ASN A 128 3.05 -8.32 13.30
C ASN A 128 4.36 -9.13 13.33
N THR A 129 5.44 -8.52 13.80
CA THR A 129 6.77 -9.13 13.98
C THR A 129 6.77 -10.35 14.88
N ASP A 130 5.78 -10.51 15.75
CA ASP A 130 5.77 -11.56 16.77
C ASP A 130 5.83 -12.97 16.17
N MET A 131 5.25 -13.22 15.00
CA MET A 131 5.37 -14.55 14.35
C MET A 131 6.66 -14.74 13.56
N LEU A 132 7.16 -13.71 12.88
CA LEU A 132 8.36 -13.83 12.04
C LEU A 132 9.64 -13.83 12.87
N ALA A 133 9.72 -12.99 13.91
CA ALA A 133 10.82 -13.00 14.86
C ALA A 133 10.81 -14.30 15.69
N TYR A 134 9.64 -14.77 16.12
CA TYR A 134 9.52 -16.06 16.82
C TYR A 134 9.93 -17.23 15.93
N ASN A 135 9.45 -17.32 14.69
CA ASN A 135 9.82 -18.42 13.80
C ASN A 135 11.29 -18.38 13.38
N SER A 136 11.86 -17.19 13.17
CA SER A 136 13.29 -17.04 12.84
C SER A 136 14.19 -17.36 14.05
N ALA A 137 13.82 -16.92 15.25
CA ALA A 137 14.52 -17.24 16.48
C ALA A 137 14.39 -18.73 16.83
N ARG A 138 13.20 -19.31 16.64
CA ARG A 138 12.94 -20.74 16.82
C ARG A 138 13.75 -21.59 15.85
N LEU A 139 13.74 -21.27 14.55
CA LEU A 139 14.56 -21.98 13.55
C LEU A 139 16.07 -21.82 13.83
N PHE A 140 16.52 -20.67 14.32
CA PHE A 140 17.91 -20.47 14.70
C PHE A 140 18.32 -21.32 15.92
N LEU A 141 17.41 -21.51 16.87
CA LEU A 141 17.62 -22.35 18.05
C LEU A 141 17.50 -23.85 17.74
N GLU A 142 16.61 -24.24 16.83
CA GLU A 142 16.40 -25.63 16.41
C GLU A 142 17.51 -26.16 15.47
N ASN A 143 18.27 -25.29 14.79
CA ASN A 143 19.40 -25.68 13.94
C ASN A 143 20.77 -25.56 14.65
N ARG A 144 20.78 -25.50 15.98
CA ARG A 144 21.99 -25.41 16.81
C ARG A 144 22.38 -26.71 17.53
N ASP A 145 21.68 -27.81 17.24
CA ASP A 145 22.04 -29.17 17.67
C ASP A 145 22.72 -29.96 16.55
#